data_AF-A0A1B8TWL5-F1
#
_entry.id   AF-A0A1B8TWL5-F1
#
_cell.length_a   1.000
_cell.length_b   1.000
_cell.length_c   1.000
_cell.angle_alpha   90.00
_cell.angle_beta   90.00
_cell.angle_gamma   90.00
#
_symmetry.space_group_name_H-M   'P 1'
#
loop_
_entity.id
_entity.type
_entity.pdbx_description
1 polymer ?
#
loop_
_entity_poly.entity_id
_entity_poly.type
_entity_poly.pdbx_seq_one_letter_code
_entity_poly.pdbx_strand_id
1 'polypeptide(L)'
;MKKNSLLALVAAVLLVFTSCSNEETTPLENESTSLLKAFEIKKDATGAYSVNFDVSNNTKIDKFTDITENKSEFILSSSQFTIEKSRSEELLIDNNKLKVGFVDVNSNDRKLISITDDNFTFQSKSDNTEKLIEYSILGNEDGTYNLAFSVNDNVEVSFVYNEAISTYEVHLEDGKIGEINYSRTLEKESNAPLKLDFVNHITNTSAKSSESESSAETRRKPRIIIDEGEEL
;
A
#
# COMPACT_ATOMS: atom_id res chain seq x y z
N MET A 1 35.97 -87.73 21.02
CA MET A 1 35.26 -86.87 21.98
C MET A 1 34.98 -85.52 21.32
N LYS A 2 33.68 -85.13 21.26
CA LYS A 2 33.06 -83.78 21.43
C LYS A 2 33.94 -82.54 21.19
N LYS A 3 33.52 -81.43 20.58
CA LYS A 3 32.20 -80.88 20.21
C LYS A 3 32.48 -79.54 19.47
N ASN A 4 31.63 -79.20 18.49
CA ASN A 4 31.01 -77.87 18.23
C ASN A 4 31.92 -76.64 18.00
N SER A 5 31.84 -76.02 16.81
CA SER A 5 30.88 -74.96 16.43
C SER A 5 31.39 -73.56 16.80
N LEU A 6 31.62 -72.71 15.79
CA LEU A 6 30.93 -71.43 15.66
C LEU A 6 31.37 -70.72 14.38
N LEU A 7 30.37 -70.47 13.52
CA LEU A 7 30.42 -69.51 12.43
C LEU A 7 30.68 -68.10 12.96
N ALA A 8 31.51 -67.36 12.24
CA ALA A 8 31.37 -65.91 12.10
C ALA A 8 31.91 -65.49 10.72
N LEU A 9 31.07 -65.58 9.68
CA LEU A 9 31.34 -64.96 8.39
C LEU A 9 30.74 -63.56 8.44
N VAL A 10 31.57 -62.54 8.69
CA VAL A 10 31.17 -61.14 8.51
C VAL A 10 31.43 -60.78 7.05
N ALA A 11 30.37 -60.81 6.24
CA ALA A 11 30.40 -60.26 4.89
C ALA A 11 30.12 -58.75 4.98
N ALA A 12 31.17 -57.95 4.87
CA ALA A 12 31.05 -56.51 4.66
C ALA A 12 30.63 -56.28 3.20
N VAL A 13 29.33 -56.09 2.97
CA VAL A 13 28.81 -55.63 1.68
C VAL A 13 29.01 -54.12 1.62
N LEU A 14 30.04 -53.65 0.91
CA LEU A 14 30.13 -52.26 0.47
C LEU A 14 29.18 -52.08 -0.71
N LEU A 15 27.94 -51.68 -0.43
CA LEU A 15 27.03 -51.14 -1.44
C LEU A 15 27.47 -49.71 -1.76
N VAL A 16 28.28 -49.55 -2.82
CA VAL A 16 28.44 -48.26 -3.48
C VAL A 16 27.16 -48.01 -4.28
N PHE A 17 26.18 -47.34 -3.66
CA PHE A 17 25.08 -46.76 -4.41
C PHE A 17 25.62 -45.52 -5.14
N THR A 18 25.93 -45.68 -6.43
CA THR A 18 25.98 -44.54 -7.34
C THR A 18 24.54 -44.05 -7.53
N SER A 19 24.11 -43.12 -6.67
CA SER A 19 22.89 -42.35 -6.91
C SER A 19 23.18 -41.34 -8.02
N CYS A 20 22.80 -41.70 -9.25
CA CYS A 20 22.39 -40.73 -10.24
C CYS A 20 20.87 -40.58 -10.10
N SER A 21 20.38 -39.70 -9.23
CA SER A 21 19.04 -39.12 -9.35
C SER A 21 18.83 -38.07 -8.27
N ASN A 22 18.99 -36.80 -8.64
CA ASN A 22 17.89 -35.87 -8.81
C ASN A 22 18.56 -34.55 -9.16
N GLU A 23 18.19 -33.98 -10.31
CA GLU A 23 18.19 -32.53 -10.37
C GLU A 23 17.33 -32.10 -9.17
N GLU A 24 17.95 -31.44 -8.19
CA GLU A 24 17.21 -30.59 -7.28
C GLU A 24 16.52 -29.56 -8.19
N THR A 25 15.28 -29.85 -8.56
CA THR A 25 14.32 -28.81 -8.84
C THR A 25 14.31 -27.97 -7.57
N THR A 26 15.06 -26.88 -7.59
CA THR A 26 14.82 -25.74 -6.71
C THR A 26 13.30 -25.61 -6.64
N PRO A 27 12.69 -25.65 -5.44
CA PRO A 27 11.28 -25.32 -5.36
C PRO A 27 11.18 -23.96 -6.01
N LEU A 28 10.41 -23.88 -7.11
CA LEU A 28 10.01 -22.61 -7.67
C LEU A 28 9.57 -21.80 -6.45
N GLU A 29 10.31 -20.74 -6.10
CA GLU A 29 9.80 -19.72 -5.19
C GLU A 29 8.36 -19.49 -5.63
N ASN A 30 7.41 -19.51 -4.69
CA ASN A 30 6.00 -19.26 -4.97
C ASN A 30 5.94 -18.00 -5.85
N GLU A 31 5.89 -18.18 -7.17
CA GLU A 31 5.64 -17.11 -8.11
C GLU A 31 4.25 -16.67 -7.69
N SER A 32 4.17 -15.48 -7.09
CA SER A 32 2.90 -14.86 -6.75
C SER A 32 2.01 -15.00 -7.99
N THR A 33 0.87 -15.64 -7.84
CA THR A 33 -0.09 -15.79 -8.95
C THR A 33 -0.61 -14.43 -9.39
N SER A 34 -0.43 -13.39 -8.58
CA SER A 34 -0.80 -12.03 -8.91
C SER A 34 0.20 -11.41 -9.91
N LEU A 35 -0.37 -10.86 -10.97
CA LEU A 35 0.35 -10.05 -11.96
C LEU A 35 0.74 -8.68 -11.41
N LEU A 36 0.00 -8.15 -10.42
CA LEU A 36 0.38 -6.93 -9.71
C LEU A 36 1.36 -7.28 -8.60
N LYS A 37 2.55 -6.69 -8.65
CA LYS A 37 3.58 -6.89 -7.64
C LYS A 37 3.46 -5.87 -6.52
N ALA A 38 3.61 -4.62 -6.88
CA ALA A 38 3.54 -3.50 -5.96
C ALA A 38 2.86 -2.32 -6.62
N PHE A 39 2.30 -1.43 -5.80
CA PHE A 39 1.82 -0.14 -6.26
C PHE A 39 2.17 0.93 -5.25
N GLU A 40 2.43 2.14 -5.72
CA GLU A 40 2.63 3.32 -4.90
C GLU A 40 1.66 4.40 -5.39
N ILE A 41 0.78 4.85 -4.49
CA ILE A 41 -0.03 6.05 -4.73
C ILE A 41 0.62 7.21 -4.01
N LYS A 42 0.81 8.33 -4.70
CA LYS A 42 1.48 9.52 -4.18
C LYS A 42 0.64 10.77 -4.38
N LYS A 43 0.64 11.67 -3.39
CA LYS A 43 0.37 13.10 -3.53
C LYS A 43 1.68 13.84 -3.31
N ASP A 44 2.15 14.61 -4.27
CA ASP A 44 3.37 15.40 -4.11
C ASP A 44 3.12 16.76 -3.44
N ALA A 45 4.20 17.50 -3.20
CA ALA A 45 4.16 18.83 -2.58
C ALA A 45 3.39 19.89 -3.40
N THR A 46 3.15 19.65 -4.70
CA THR A 46 2.31 20.51 -5.54
C THR A 46 0.82 20.16 -5.44
N GLY A 47 0.50 19.05 -4.76
CA GLY A 47 -0.83 18.49 -4.66
C GLY A 47 -1.21 17.59 -5.85
N ALA A 48 -0.27 17.30 -6.76
CA ALA A 48 -0.49 16.41 -7.88
C ALA A 48 -0.50 14.95 -7.40
N TYR A 49 -1.41 14.16 -7.96
CA TYR A 49 -1.56 12.75 -7.67
C TYR A 49 -0.94 11.90 -8.77
N SER A 50 -0.29 10.80 -8.38
CA SER A 50 0.21 9.80 -9.32
C SER A 50 0.13 8.39 -8.76
N VAL A 51 0.18 7.42 -9.67
CA VAL A 51 0.35 6.00 -9.35
C VAL A 51 1.56 5.45 -10.09
N ASN A 52 2.40 4.73 -9.36
CA ASN A 52 3.44 3.87 -9.92
C ASN A 52 3.10 2.43 -9.56
N PHE A 53 3.31 1.48 -10.44
CA PHE A 53 3.13 0.07 -10.10
C PHE A 53 4.02 -0.84 -10.91
N ASP A 54 4.40 -1.94 -10.28
CA ASP A 54 5.21 -2.99 -10.85
C ASP A 54 4.33 -4.20 -11.16
N VAL A 55 4.65 -4.87 -12.26
CA VAL A 55 3.95 -6.08 -12.71
C VAL A 55 4.92 -7.22 -12.96
N SER A 56 4.39 -8.44 -12.89
CA SER A 56 5.12 -9.63 -13.29
C SER A 56 5.51 -9.58 -14.77
N ASN A 57 6.62 -10.24 -15.12
CA ASN A 57 7.04 -10.34 -16.52
C ASN A 57 5.89 -10.91 -17.37
N ASN A 58 5.85 -10.56 -18.66
CA ASN A 58 4.81 -11.05 -19.57
C ASN A 58 3.40 -10.59 -19.18
N THR A 59 3.27 -9.41 -18.56
CA THR A 59 1.98 -8.77 -18.27
C THR A 59 1.67 -7.72 -19.32
N LYS A 60 0.46 -7.77 -19.86
CA LYS A 60 -0.17 -6.71 -20.64
C LYS A 60 -1.06 -5.89 -19.72
N ILE A 61 -0.95 -4.56 -19.84
CA ILE A 61 -1.71 -3.62 -19.03
C ILE A 61 -2.61 -2.78 -19.96
N ASP A 62 -3.92 -2.99 -19.87
CA ASP A 62 -4.92 -2.12 -20.49
C ASP A 62 -5.42 -1.09 -19.45
N LYS A 63 -5.76 0.14 -19.88
CA LYS A 63 -6.28 1.20 -19.01
C LYS A 63 -7.72 1.54 -19.41
N PHE A 64 -8.60 1.61 -18.42
CA PHE A 64 -9.96 2.12 -18.55
C PHE A 64 -10.15 3.31 -17.60
N THR A 65 -10.86 4.33 -18.05
CA THR A 65 -11.17 5.51 -17.22
C THR A 65 -12.68 5.68 -17.13
N ASP A 66 -13.20 5.57 -15.91
CA ASP A 66 -14.57 5.93 -15.58
C ASP A 66 -14.60 7.39 -15.09
N ILE A 67 -15.09 8.27 -15.95
CA ILE A 67 -15.21 9.70 -15.67
C ILE A 67 -16.29 10.00 -14.62
N THR A 68 -17.29 9.13 -14.44
CA THR A 68 -18.40 9.35 -13.52
C THR A 68 -17.96 9.09 -12.08
N GLU A 69 -17.14 8.05 -11.89
CA GLU A 69 -16.59 7.69 -10.59
C GLU A 69 -15.22 8.30 -10.28
N ASN A 70 -14.66 9.06 -11.23
CA ASN A 70 -13.26 9.48 -11.25
C ASN A 70 -12.29 8.33 -10.94
N LYS A 71 -12.45 7.23 -11.69
CA LYS A 71 -11.70 5.98 -11.51
C LYS A 71 -10.80 5.72 -12.71
N SER A 72 -9.52 5.51 -12.45
CA SER A 72 -8.61 4.87 -13.42
C SER A 72 -8.44 3.41 -13.04
N GLU A 73 -8.75 2.50 -13.96
CA GLU A 73 -8.67 1.06 -13.75
C GLU A 73 -7.66 0.44 -14.72
N PHE A 74 -6.74 -0.34 -14.17
CA PHE A 74 -5.69 -1.05 -14.89
C PHE A 74 -6.02 -2.53 -14.92
N ILE A 75 -6.26 -3.05 -16.12
CA ILE A 75 -6.58 -4.46 -16.36
C ILE A 75 -5.28 -5.17 -16.72
N LEU A 76 -4.91 -6.13 -15.89
CA LEU A 76 -3.67 -6.91 -16.00
C LEU A 76 -4.00 -8.28 -16.56
N SER A 77 -3.27 -8.69 -17.60
CA SER A 77 -3.44 -9.99 -18.24
C SER A 77 -2.11 -10.57 -18.71
N SER A 78 -1.98 -11.90 -18.75
CA SER A 78 -0.78 -12.51 -19.31
C SER A 78 -0.68 -12.32 -20.83
N SER A 79 0.53 -12.01 -21.31
CA SER A 79 0.85 -11.82 -22.72
C SER A 79 2.25 -12.34 -23.04
N GLN A 80 2.37 -13.19 -24.06
CA GLN A 80 3.66 -13.78 -24.46
C GLN A 80 4.61 -12.78 -25.16
N PHE A 81 4.12 -11.59 -25.51
CA PHE A 81 4.85 -10.62 -26.33
C PHE A 81 5.13 -9.30 -25.61
N THR A 82 4.62 -9.11 -24.39
CA THR A 82 4.75 -7.86 -23.63
C THR A 82 5.82 -8.02 -22.55
N ILE A 83 6.74 -7.07 -22.42
CA ILE A 83 7.82 -7.10 -21.41
C ILE A 83 7.71 -5.88 -20.48
N GLU A 84 6.50 -5.30 -20.35
CA GLU A 84 6.28 -4.24 -19.37
C GLU A 84 6.51 -4.79 -17.96
N LYS A 85 7.30 -4.06 -17.18
CA LYS A 85 7.62 -4.40 -15.78
C LYS A 85 7.04 -3.41 -14.80
N SER A 86 6.75 -2.19 -15.27
CA SER A 86 6.18 -1.14 -14.46
C SER A 86 5.47 -0.10 -15.32
N ARG A 87 4.60 0.69 -14.68
CA ARG A 87 3.92 1.83 -15.29
C ARG A 87 3.76 2.96 -14.28
N SER A 88 3.80 4.20 -14.78
CA SER A 88 3.59 5.43 -14.02
C SER A 88 2.54 6.28 -14.72
N GLU A 89 1.58 6.79 -13.97
CA GLU A 89 0.47 7.60 -14.49
C GLU A 89 0.16 8.75 -13.54
N GLU A 90 -0.04 9.94 -14.12
CA GLU A 90 -0.64 11.06 -13.41
C GLU A 90 -2.14 10.81 -13.22
N LEU A 91 -2.66 11.28 -12.09
CA LEU A 91 -4.05 11.10 -11.69
C LEU A 91 -4.68 12.46 -11.42
N LEU A 92 -5.95 12.58 -11.81
CA LEU A 92 -6.74 13.76 -11.53
C LEU A 92 -7.65 13.49 -10.36
N ILE A 93 -7.66 14.39 -9.38
CA ILE A 93 -8.69 14.41 -8.35
C ILE A 93 -9.87 15.27 -8.85
N ASP A 94 -11.07 14.72 -8.84
CA ASP A 94 -12.29 15.39 -9.26
C ASP A 94 -13.38 15.20 -8.22
N ASN A 95 -14.16 16.25 -7.97
CA ASN A 95 -15.19 16.26 -6.92
C ASN A 95 -14.70 15.72 -5.57
N ASN A 96 -13.47 16.08 -5.21
CA ASN A 96 -12.76 15.66 -3.99
C ASN A 96 -12.54 14.14 -3.85
N LYS A 97 -12.60 13.40 -4.95
CA LYS A 97 -12.45 11.94 -4.98
C LYS A 97 -11.46 11.54 -6.06
N LEU A 98 -10.76 10.45 -5.84
CA LEU A 98 -9.92 9.77 -6.81
C LEU A 98 -10.00 8.27 -6.53
N LYS A 99 -10.18 7.46 -7.57
CA LYS A 99 -10.13 6.01 -7.46
C LYS A 99 -9.10 5.41 -8.41
N VAL A 100 -8.36 4.42 -7.93
CA VAL A 100 -7.45 3.61 -8.73
C VAL A 100 -7.77 2.14 -8.54
N GLY A 101 -8.10 1.45 -9.62
CA GLY A 101 -8.40 0.03 -9.63
C GLY A 101 -7.30 -0.77 -10.33
N PHE A 102 -7.00 -1.96 -9.80
CA PHE A 102 -6.22 -2.98 -10.46
C PHE A 102 -7.07 -4.25 -10.55
N VAL A 103 -7.16 -4.82 -11.74
CA VAL A 103 -7.92 -6.05 -12.00
C VAL A 103 -6.99 -7.06 -12.64
N ASP A 104 -6.70 -8.14 -11.93
CA ASP A 104 -5.97 -9.27 -12.45
C ASP A 104 -6.96 -10.26 -13.08
N VAL A 105 -6.96 -10.35 -14.41
CA VAL A 105 -7.91 -11.24 -15.11
C VAL A 105 -7.55 -12.72 -14.97
N ASN A 106 -6.32 -13.04 -14.57
CA ASN A 106 -5.87 -14.42 -14.44
C ASN A 106 -6.32 -15.02 -13.11
N SER A 107 -6.15 -14.28 -12.01
CA SER A 107 -6.53 -14.74 -10.67
C SER A 107 -7.92 -14.28 -10.23
N ASN A 108 -8.54 -13.36 -10.98
CA ASN A 108 -9.73 -12.61 -10.56
C ASN A 108 -9.49 -11.76 -9.30
N ASP A 109 -8.22 -11.48 -8.96
CA ASP A 109 -7.87 -10.60 -7.86
C ASP A 109 -8.12 -9.14 -8.24
N ARG A 110 -8.62 -8.38 -7.29
CA ARG A 110 -8.91 -6.96 -7.46
C ARG A 110 -8.28 -6.17 -6.32
N LYS A 111 -7.85 -4.95 -6.64
CA LYS A 111 -7.46 -3.94 -5.65
C LYS A 111 -8.08 -2.62 -6.03
N LEU A 112 -8.71 -1.96 -5.06
CA LEU A 112 -9.29 -0.63 -5.23
C LEU A 112 -8.72 0.30 -4.17
N ILE A 113 -8.11 1.38 -4.63
CA ILE A 113 -7.68 2.50 -3.80
C ILE A 113 -8.68 3.63 -4.01
N SER A 114 -9.26 4.12 -2.92
CA SER A 114 -10.13 5.29 -2.92
C SER A 114 -9.52 6.38 -2.06
N ILE A 115 -9.37 7.57 -2.63
CA ILE A 115 -8.86 8.76 -1.95
C ILE A 115 -9.96 9.81 -1.91
N THR A 116 -10.18 10.38 -0.73
CA THR A 116 -11.00 11.58 -0.54
C THR A 116 -10.11 12.70 -0.02
N ASP A 117 -9.91 13.73 -0.82
CA ASP A 117 -9.07 14.89 -0.49
C ASP A 117 -9.63 16.14 -1.18
N ASP A 118 -9.19 17.33 -0.77
CA ASP A 118 -9.60 18.54 -1.46
C ASP A 118 -8.90 18.69 -2.81
N ASN A 119 -9.68 19.09 -3.81
CA ASN A 119 -9.11 19.49 -5.07
C ASN A 119 -8.25 20.77 -4.88
N PHE A 120 -6.93 20.63 -5.09
CA PHE A 120 -5.95 21.72 -4.98
C PHE A 120 -6.34 22.96 -5.83
N THR A 121 -7.04 22.76 -6.95
CA THR A 121 -7.48 23.83 -7.85
C THR A 121 -8.44 24.84 -7.19
N PHE A 122 -9.12 24.45 -6.09
CA PHE A 122 -10.11 25.28 -5.41
C PHE A 122 -9.71 25.73 -4.00
N GLN A 123 -8.52 25.36 -3.52
CA GLN A 123 -8.03 25.88 -2.24
C GLN A 123 -7.68 27.37 -2.42
N SER A 124 -8.46 28.25 -1.80
CA SER A 124 -8.09 29.66 -1.69
C SER A 124 -6.76 29.75 -0.96
N LYS A 125 -5.78 30.44 -1.57
CA LYS A 125 -4.42 30.74 -1.03
C LYS A 125 -4.40 31.40 0.37
N SER A 126 -5.56 31.61 1.00
CA SER A 126 -5.72 32.25 2.31
C SER A 126 -5.68 31.29 3.50
N ASP A 127 -5.91 29.98 3.29
CA ASP A 127 -6.03 29.03 4.40
C ASP A 127 -4.71 28.30 4.58
N ASN A 128 -3.75 29.00 5.20
CA ASN A 128 -2.40 28.50 5.52
C ASN A 128 -2.40 27.44 6.64
N THR A 129 -3.47 26.64 6.73
CA THR A 129 -3.72 25.67 7.80
C THR A 129 -3.38 24.24 7.39
N GLU A 130 -3.07 23.99 6.12
CA GLU A 130 -2.64 22.67 5.63
C GLU A 130 -1.28 22.32 6.23
N LYS A 131 -1.22 21.19 6.94
CA LYS A 131 -0.01 20.73 7.63
C LYS A 131 0.72 19.64 6.86
N LEU A 132 0.00 18.88 6.04
CA LEU A 132 0.56 17.82 5.21
C LEU A 132 1.07 18.40 3.89
N ILE A 133 2.34 18.18 3.58
CA ILE A 133 2.92 18.58 2.29
C ILE A 133 2.60 17.51 1.25
N GLU A 134 3.09 16.29 1.51
CA GLU A 134 3.04 15.17 0.58
C GLU A 134 2.95 13.84 1.33
N TYR A 135 2.47 12.81 0.64
CA TYR A 135 2.47 11.45 1.15
C TYR A 135 2.55 10.43 0.01
N SER A 136 2.97 9.22 0.36
CA SER A 136 2.97 8.04 -0.48
C SER A 136 2.53 6.82 0.33
N ILE A 137 1.81 5.91 -0.32
CA ILE A 137 1.47 4.61 0.25
C ILE A 137 1.87 3.56 -0.78
N LEU A 138 2.88 2.77 -0.42
CA LEU A 138 3.37 1.63 -1.17
C LEU A 138 2.72 0.35 -0.65
N GLY A 139 1.88 -0.30 -1.46
CA GLY A 139 1.40 -1.65 -1.20
C GLY A 139 2.40 -2.69 -1.71
N ASN A 140 2.90 -3.53 -0.81
CA ASN A 140 3.92 -4.54 -1.11
C ASN A 140 3.30 -5.91 -1.47
N GLU A 141 4.11 -6.80 -2.05
CA GLU A 141 3.71 -8.18 -2.38
C GLU A 141 3.33 -9.00 -1.13
N ASP A 142 3.93 -8.71 0.02
CA ASP A 142 3.69 -9.40 1.29
C ASP A 142 2.38 -8.99 1.99
N GLY A 143 1.62 -8.07 1.39
CA GLY A 143 0.36 -7.57 1.94
C GLY A 143 0.51 -6.44 2.96
N THR A 144 1.73 -6.00 3.26
CA THR A 144 1.99 -4.80 4.08
C THR A 144 1.92 -3.53 3.24
N TYR A 145 1.77 -2.39 3.92
CA TYR A 145 1.71 -1.08 3.29
C TYR A 145 2.70 -0.12 3.94
N ASN A 146 3.61 0.45 3.17
CA ASN A 146 4.57 1.45 3.67
C ASN A 146 4.02 2.84 3.40
N LEU A 147 3.67 3.55 4.47
CA LEU A 147 3.34 4.96 4.45
C LEU A 147 4.63 5.79 4.61
N ALA A 148 4.82 6.78 3.76
CA ALA A 148 5.81 7.82 3.95
C ALA A 148 5.20 9.19 3.65
N PHE A 149 5.50 10.21 4.46
CA PHE A 149 4.94 11.55 4.27
C PHE A 149 5.81 12.64 4.88
N SER A 150 5.52 13.86 4.44
CA SER A 150 6.22 15.06 4.90
C SER A 150 5.22 16.13 5.36
N VAL A 151 5.58 16.86 6.41
CA VAL A 151 4.76 17.91 7.01
C VAL A 151 5.49 19.25 6.96
N ASN A 152 4.73 20.34 7.09
CA ASN A 152 5.29 21.68 7.25
C ASN A 152 6.10 21.79 8.57
N ASP A 153 6.99 22.78 8.62
CA ASP A 153 7.72 23.11 9.85
C ASP A 153 6.75 23.41 11.00
N ASN A 154 7.16 23.05 12.22
CA ASN A 154 6.38 23.25 13.45
C ASN A 154 5.04 22.49 13.46
N VAL A 155 5.01 21.30 12.87
CA VAL A 155 3.91 20.35 13.00
C VAL A 155 4.33 19.24 13.94
N GLU A 156 3.54 19.02 15.00
CA GLU A 156 3.65 17.84 15.85
C GLU A 156 2.82 16.70 15.23
N VAL A 157 3.45 15.52 15.11
CA VAL A 157 2.85 14.34 14.50
C VAL A 157 2.64 13.28 15.57
N SER A 158 1.41 12.76 15.66
CA SER A 158 1.14 11.54 16.42
C SER A 158 0.40 10.54 15.56
N PHE A 159 0.66 9.26 15.81
CA PHE A 159 0.05 8.16 15.08
C PHE A 159 -0.74 7.27 16.02
N VAL A 160 -2.01 7.06 15.69
CA VAL A 160 -2.93 6.25 16.49
C VAL A 160 -3.68 5.29 15.57
N TYR A 161 -4.04 4.11 16.08
CA TYR A 161 -5.04 3.28 15.44
C TYR A 161 -6.37 3.47 16.17
N ASN A 162 -7.38 4.00 15.48
CA ASN A 162 -8.70 4.25 16.03
C ASN A 162 -9.56 3.00 15.87
N GLU A 163 -9.63 2.19 16.93
CA GLU A 163 -10.38 0.93 16.96
C GLU A 163 -11.88 1.10 16.68
N ALA A 164 -12.47 2.24 17.06
CA ALA A 164 -13.91 2.47 16.91
C ALA A 164 -14.36 2.55 15.44
N ILE A 165 -13.45 2.93 14.55
CA ILE A 165 -13.70 3.06 13.09
C ILE A 165 -12.73 2.22 12.25
N SER A 166 -11.88 1.42 12.91
CA SER A 166 -10.83 0.60 12.31
C SER A 166 -9.97 1.40 11.32
N THR A 167 -9.38 2.50 11.76
CA THR A 167 -8.65 3.45 10.90
C THR A 167 -7.34 3.89 11.53
N TYR A 168 -6.25 3.81 10.78
CA TYR A 168 -5.01 4.48 11.14
C TYR A 168 -5.20 5.99 11.01
N GLU A 169 -4.83 6.74 12.03
CA GLU A 169 -4.94 8.19 12.07
C GLU A 169 -3.54 8.80 12.26
N VAL A 170 -3.18 9.71 11.36
CA VAL A 170 -2.00 10.58 11.48
C VAL A 170 -2.49 11.94 11.92
N HIS A 171 -2.32 12.26 13.19
CA HIS A 171 -2.71 13.55 13.74
C HIS A 171 -1.61 14.57 13.48
N LEU A 172 -2.01 15.71 12.93
CA LEU A 172 -1.16 16.84 12.59
C LEU A 172 -1.61 18.04 13.42
N GLU A 173 -0.81 18.41 14.40
CA GLU A 173 -1.09 19.48 15.37
C GLU A 173 -0.03 20.57 15.27
N ASP A 174 -0.36 21.78 15.72
CA ASP A 174 0.64 22.84 15.79
C ASP A 174 1.65 22.50 16.90
N GLY A 175 2.91 22.41 16.51
CA GLY A 175 4.01 21.97 17.37
C GLY A 175 5.14 22.98 17.46
N LYS A 176 6.27 22.50 17.99
CA LYS A 176 7.56 23.21 17.90
C LYS A 176 8.38 22.60 16.76
N ILE A 177 9.57 23.16 16.52
CA ILE A 177 10.55 22.59 15.58
C ILE A 177 10.70 21.08 15.86
N GLY A 178 10.44 20.28 14.84
CA GLY A 178 10.40 18.82 14.91
C GLY A 178 10.88 18.19 13.60
N GLU A 179 10.81 16.86 13.55
CA GLU A 179 11.05 16.11 12.32
C GLU A 179 9.96 16.46 11.29
N ILE A 180 10.34 16.50 10.01
CA ILE A 180 9.42 16.88 8.92
C ILE A 180 9.10 15.71 8.00
N ASN A 181 9.83 14.60 8.08
CA ASN A 181 9.64 13.41 7.26
C ASN A 181 9.36 12.21 8.15
N TYR A 182 8.31 11.46 7.85
CA TYR A 182 7.88 10.34 8.66
C TYR A 182 7.63 9.12 7.78
N SER A 183 7.77 7.94 8.36
CA SER A 183 7.39 6.69 7.70
C SER A 183 6.87 5.66 8.70
N ARG A 184 5.99 4.78 8.21
CA ARG A 184 5.43 3.69 9.01
C ARG A 184 4.96 2.54 8.12
N THR A 185 5.21 1.31 8.55
CA THR A 185 4.58 0.12 7.96
C THR A 185 3.21 -0.10 8.62
N LEU A 186 2.19 -0.28 7.79
CA LEU A 186 0.81 -0.52 8.17
C LEU A 186 0.43 -1.95 7.78
N GLU A 187 -0.34 -2.59 8.65
CA GLU A 187 -0.90 -3.91 8.41
C GLU A 187 -2.41 -3.81 8.16
N LYS A 188 -2.90 -4.61 7.22
CA LYS A 188 -4.31 -4.74 6.89
C LYS A 188 -4.85 -6.00 7.58
N GLU A 189 -5.99 -5.89 8.24
CA GLU A 189 -6.70 -7.07 8.75
C GLU A 189 -7.28 -7.89 7.59
N SER A 190 -7.25 -9.22 7.73
CA SER A 190 -7.77 -10.13 6.69
C SER A 190 -9.25 -9.83 6.39
N ASN A 191 -9.59 -9.68 5.12
CA ASN A 191 -10.94 -9.36 4.62
C ASN A 191 -11.54 -8.02 5.10
N ALA A 192 -10.72 -7.10 5.62
CA ALA A 192 -11.17 -5.75 5.97
C ALA A 192 -10.32 -4.70 5.24
N PRO A 193 -10.90 -3.59 4.77
CA PRO A 193 -10.11 -2.56 4.08
C PRO A 193 -9.09 -1.92 5.01
N LEU A 194 -7.91 -1.60 4.47
CA LEU A 194 -6.98 -0.70 5.15
C LEU A 194 -7.52 0.72 5.04
N LYS A 195 -7.67 1.41 6.17
CA LYS A 195 -8.10 2.82 6.22
C LYS A 195 -7.03 3.67 6.87
N LEU A 196 -6.72 4.80 6.25
CA LEU A 196 -5.78 5.80 6.76
C LEU A 196 -6.37 7.20 6.59
N ASP A 197 -6.45 7.95 7.68
CA ASP A 197 -6.87 9.34 7.68
C ASP A 197 -5.73 10.24 8.18
N PHE A 198 -5.44 11.31 7.45
CA PHE A 198 -4.67 12.43 8.00
C PHE A 198 -5.65 13.39 8.69
N VAL A 199 -5.41 13.63 9.98
CA VAL A 199 -6.26 14.43 10.87
C VAL A 199 -5.56 15.75 11.16
N ASN A 200 -5.91 16.79 10.41
CA ASN A 200 -5.37 18.13 10.61
C ASN A 200 -6.18 18.89 11.67
N HIS A 201 -5.54 19.26 12.78
CA HIS A 201 -6.13 20.02 13.87
C HIS A 201 -5.92 21.52 13.65
N ILE A 202 -7.01 22.25 13.44
CA ILE A 202 -6.98 23.67 13.11
C ILE A 202 -7.39 24.47 14.34
N THR A 203 -6.47 25.30 14.86
CA THR A 203 -6.81 26.25 15.92
C THR A 203 -7.33 27.55 15.31
N ASN A 204 -8.59 27.91 15.59
CA ASN A 204 -9.14 29.18 15.12
C ASN A 204 -8.94 30.28 16.17
N THR A 205 -7.88 31.08 16.04
CA THR A 205 -7.57 32.18 16.97
C THR A 205 -8.43 33.45 16.73
N SER A 206 -9.34 33.42 15.75
CA SER A 206 -10.15 34.59 15.33
C SER A 206 -11.46 34.77 16.09
N ALA A 207 -11.88 33.77 16.87
CA ALA A 207 -13.13 33.83 17.63
C ALA A 207 -12.99 34.78 18.82
N LYS A 208 -13.25 36.08 18.60
CA LYS A 208 -13.46 37.05 19.68
C LYS A 208 -14.83 36.82 20.33
N SER A 209 -14.94 35.79 21.16
CA SER A 209 -15.97 35.75 22.20
C SER A 209 -15.29 35.43 23.54
N SER A 210 -15.63 36.24 24.53
CA SER A 210 -15.29 36.04 25.93
C SER A 210 -15.72 34.64 26.39
N GLU A 211 -14.85 34.00 27.17
CA GLU A 211 -14.91 32.60 27.66
C GLU A 211 -14.27 31.61 26.68
N SER A 212 -12.97 31.37 26.93
CA SER A 212 -12.08 30.46 26.23
C SER A 212 -12.63 29.03 26.17
N GLU A 213 -13.20 28.66 25.03
CA GLU A 213 -12.89 27.39 24.38
C GLU A 213 -12.59 27.71 22.92
N SER A 214 -11.32 27.61 22.53
CA SER A 214 -10.95 27.58 21.12
C SER A 214 -11.65 26.38 20.50
N SER A 215 -12.65 26.58 19.64
CA SER A 215 -13.23 25.49 18.86
C SER A 215 -12.13 24.89 17.99
N ALA A 216 -11.56 23.76 18.41
CA ALA A 216 -10.62 23.00 17.61
C ALA A 216 -11.44 22.34 16.49
N GLU A 217 -11.25 22.79 15.25
CA GLU A 217 -11.84 22.14 14.09
C GLU A 217 -10.88 21.06 13.59
N THR A 218 -11.36 19.83 13.45
CA THR A 218 -10.57 18.74 12.87
C THR A 218 -10.98 18.50 11.43
N ARG A 219 -10.01 18.51 10.51
CA ARG A 219 -10.20 18.18 9.11
C ARG A 219 -9.53 16.83 8.83
N ARG A 220 -10.33 15.83 8.45
CA ARG A 220 -9.86 14.46 8.16
C ARG A 220 -9.63 14.28 6.67
N LYS A 221 -8.55 14.83 6.13
CA LYS A 221 -8.15 14.72 4.72
C LYS A 221 -6.62 14.83 4.59
N PRO A 222 -5.99 14.10 3.64
CA PRO A 222 -6.58 13.07 2.78
C PRO A 222 -7.05 11.84 3.57
N ARG A 223 -8.09 11.17 3.06
CA ARG A 223 -8.58 9.87 3.55
C ARG A 223 -8.33 8.83 2.50
N ILE A 224 -7.71 7.73 2.88
CA ILE A 224 -7.32 6.64 1.99
C ILE A 224 -7.98 5.36 2.44
N ILE A 225 -8.59 4.65 1.50
CA ILE A 225 -9.15 3.31 1.69
C ILE A 225 -8.56 2.39 0.63
N ILE A 226 -7.96 1.29 1.06
CA ILE A 226 -7.43 0.24 0.18
C ILE A 226 -8.18 -1.04 0.48
N ASP A 227 -8.84 -1.58 -0.54
CA ASP A 227 -9.73 -2.73 -0.43
C ASP A 227 -9.56 -3.69 -1.62
N GLU A 228 -10.16 -4.87 -1.52
CA GLU A 228 -10.13 -5.92 -2.55
C GLU A 228 -11.14 -5.70 -3.68
N GLY A 229 -11.98 -4.65 -3.66
CA GLY A 229 -12.88 -4.28 -4.76
C GLY A 229 -14.01 -5.28 -5.04
N GLU A 230 -15.27 -4.88 -4.93
CA GLU A 230 -16.41 -5.79 -5.15
C GLU A 230 -16.52 -6.24 -6.62
N GLU A 231 -17.02 -7.47 -6.86
CA GLU A 231 -17.44 -7.92 -8.21
C GLU A 231 -18.54 -7.00 -8.75
N LEU A 232 -18.44 -6.61 -10.02
CA LEU A 232 -19.50 -5.87 -10.73
C LEU A 232 -20.56 -6.84 -11.26
#